data_AF-A0A660MHB5-F1
#
_entry.id   AF-A0A660MHB5-F1
#
_cell.length_a   1.000
_cell.length_b   1.000
_cell.length_c   1.000
_cell.angle_alpha   90.00
_cell.angle_beta   90.00
_cell.angle_gamma   90.00
#
_symmetry.space_group_name_H-M   'P 1'
#
loop_
_entity.id
_entity.type
_entity.pdbx_description
1 polymer ?
#
loop_
_entity_poly.entity_id
_entity_poly.type
_entity_poly.pdbx_seq_one_letter_code
_entity_poly.pdbx_strand_id
1 'polypeptide(L)' 'SGMDQLIVTDSIALREPAKACKKIRVLSIAGLVAESIRRIHVEESISSLFVN' A
#
# COMPACT_ATOMS: atom_id res chain seq x y z
N SER A 1 -19.61 5.68 -18.51
CA SER A 1 -18.72 5.41 -17.36
C SER A 1 -18.99 4.03 -16.79
N GLY A 2 -17.98 3.15 -16.78
CA GLY A 2 -18.10 1.74 -16.39
C GLY A 2 -17.06 1.25 -15.37
N MET A 3 -16.38 2.16 -14.66
CA MET A 3 -15.48 1.78 -13.56
C MET A 3 -16.24 1.71 -12.25
N ASP A 4 -16.20 0.55 -11.62
CA ASP A 4 -16.81 0.28 -10.32
C ASP A 4 -15.99 0.89 -9.18
N GLN A 5 -14.68 0.64 -9.16
CA GLN A 5 -13.79 1.08 -8.08
C GLN A 5 -12.35 1.32 -8.58
N LEU A 6 -11.63 2.23 -7.92
CA LEU A 6 -10.19 2.46 -8.09
C LEU A 6 -9.50 2.15 -6.77
N ILE A 7 -8.64 1.13 -6.76
CA ILE A 7 -7.86 0.74 -5.59
C ILE A 7 -6.44 1.29 -5.73
N VAL A 8 -5.97 1.97 -4.69
CA VAL A 8 -4.60 2.52 -4.62
C VAL A 8 -3.99 2.19 -3.26
N THR A 9 -2.68 2.37 -3.11
CA THR A 9 -2.02 2.26 -1.80
C THR A 9 -1.84 3.63 -1.16
N ASP A 10 -1.54 3.66 0.14
CA ASP A 10 -1.19 4.86 0.89
C ASP A 10 0.28 5.32 0.71
N SER A 11 0.96 4.84 -0.34
CA SER A 11 2.35 5.23 -0.64
C SER A 11 2.52 6.73 -0.94
N ILE A 12 1.44 7.38 -1.42
CA ILE A 12 1.36 8.83 -1.63
C ILE A 12 0.02 9.30 -1.09
N ALA A 13 0.05 10.38 -0.29
CA ALA A 13 -1.16 10.97 0.25
C ALA A 13 -2.07 11.50 -0.86
N LEU A 14 -3.36 11.16 -0.78
CA LEU A 14 -4.37 11.70 -1.69
C LEU A 14 -4.56 13.20 -1.44
N ARG A 15 -4.80 13.94 -2.52
CA ARG A 15 -5.26 15.33 -2.46
C ARG A 15 -6.73 15.37 -2.01
N GLU A 16 -7.17 16.46 -1.40
CA GLU A 16 -8.53 16.61 -0.86
C GLU A 16 -9.66 16.22 -1.84
N PRO A 17 -9.64 16.60 -3.13
CA PRO A 17 -10.69 16.18 -4.07
C PRO A 17 -10.76 14.66 -4.27
N ALA A 18 -9.61 13.98 -4.20
CA ALA A 18 -9.54 12.53 -4.36
C ALA A 18 -10.04 11.81 -3.10
N LYS A 19 -9.82 12.37 -1.90
CA LYS A 19 -10.39 11.83 -0.65
C LYS A 19 -11.91 11.85 -0.64
N ALA A 20 -12.54 12.82 -1.32
CA ALA A 20 -14.00 12.91 -1.45
C ALA A 20 -14.60 11.92 -2.46
N CYS A 21 -13.78 11.28 -3.30
CA CYS A 21 -14.26 10.35 -4.33
C CYS A 21 -14.55 8.96 -3.73
N LYS A 22 -15.84 8.63 -3.56
CA LYS A 22 -16.30 7.33 -3.00
C LYS A 22 -15.85 6.09 -3.79
N LYS A 23 -15.43 6.26 -5.04
CA LYS A 23 -14.92 5.17 -5.88
C LYS A 23 -13.44 4.84 -5.59
N ILE A 24 -12.72 5.72 -4.90
CA ILE A 24 -11.32 5.50 -4.56
C ILE A 24 -11.26 4.83 -3.19
N ARG A 25 -10.58 3.68 -3.12
CA ARG A 25 -10.29 2.99 -1.86
C ARG A 25 -8.78 2.85 -1.71
N VAL A 26 -8.28 3.29 -0.57
CA VAL A 26 -6.86 3.25 -0.23
C VAL A 26 -6.59 2.02 0.63
N LEU A 27 -5.58 1.22 0.27
CA LEU A 27 -5.07 0.12 1.07
C LEU A 27 -3.75 0.51 1.71
N SER A 28 -3.57 0.20 2.98
CA SER A 28 -2.30 0.48 3.63
C SER A 28 -1.25 -0.57 3.28
N ILE A 29 -0.04 -0.11 2.95
CA ILE A 29 1.15 -0.95 2.82
C ILE A 29 2.12 -0.80 3.99
N ALA A 30 1.74 -0.08 5.05
CA ALA A 30 2.61 0.21 6.19
C ALA A 30 3.19 -1.08 6.83
N GLY A 31 2.39 -2.15 6.93
CA GLY A 31 2.87 -3.45 7.46
C GLY A 31 3.98 -4.08 6.62
N LEU A 32 3.87 -4.03 5.28
CA LEU A 32 4.89 -4.55 4.37
C LEU A 32 6.19 -3.75 4.47
N VAL A 33 6.07 -2.42 4.58
CA VAL A 33 7.22 -1.53 4.75
C VAL A 33 7.90 -1.76 6.10
N ALA A 34 7.12 -1.85 7.18
CA ALA A 34 7.64 -2.12 8.53
C ALA A 34 8.40 -3.45 8.60
N GLU A 35 7.84 -4.50 7.99
CA GLU A 35 8.47 -5.81 7.95
C GLU A 35 9.74 -5.82 7.07
N SER A 36 9.75 -5.06 5.98
CA SER A 36 10.95 -4.86 5.16
C SER A 36 12.07 -4.20 5.97
N ILE A 37 11.75 -3.15 6.76
CA ILE A 37 12.71 -2.49 7.64
C ILE A 37 13.23 -3.46 8.71
N ARG A 38 12.34 -4.24 9.35
CA ARG A 38 12.72 -5.24 10.36
C ARG A 38 13.71 -6.26 9.76
N ARG A 39 13.41 -6.81 8.58
CA ARG A 39 14.25 -7.81 7.90
C ARG A 39 15.62 -7.28 7.54
N ILE A 40 15.70 -6.05 7.02
CA ILE A 40 16.97 -5.37 6.78
C ILE A 40 17.78 -5.26 8.08
N HIS A 41 17.12 -4.89 9.17
CA HIS A 41 17.77 -4.72 10.47
C HIS A 41 18.31 -6.03 11.06
N VAL A 42 17.62 -7.16 10.86
CA VAL A 42 18.04 -8.48 11.38
C VAL A 42 18.75 -9.36 10.33
N GLU A 43 19.16 -8.78 9.21
CA GLU A 43 19.83 -9.47 8.10
C GLU A 43 19.04 -10.67 7.52
N GLU A 44 17.70 -10.60 7.62
CA GLU A 44 16.80 -11.57 7.00
C GLU A 44 16.49 -11.21 5.55
N SER A 45 16.22 -12.24 4.73
CA SER A 45 15.85 -12.01 3.33
C SER A 45 14.53 -11.24 3.19
N ILE A 46 14.55 -10.19 2.36
CA ILE A 46 13.35 -9.47 1.92
C ILE A 46 12.56 -10.32 0.90
N SER A 47 13.22 -11.24 0.17
CA SER A 47 12.58 -11.99 -0.92
C SER A 47 11.37 -12.82 -0.46
N SER A 48 11.35 -13.26 0.80
CA SER A 48 10.21 -13.95 1.41
C SER A 48 9.01 -13.06 1.74
N LEU A 49 9.03 -11.77 1.42
CA LEU A 49 7.82 -10.94 1.37
C LEU A 49 7.06 -11.08 0.05
N PHE A 50 7.68 -11.70 -0.96
CA PHE A 50 7.12 -11.87 -2.31
C PHE A 50 6.70 -13.31 -2.61
N VAL A 51 6.60 -14.16 -1.58
CA VAL A 51 6.09 -15.53 -1.72
C VAL A 51 4.57 -15.54 -1.49
N ASN A 52 3.86 -16.25 -2.37
CA ASN A 52 2.42 -16.49 -2.30
C ASN A 52 2.12 -17.63 -1.33
#